data_AF-A0A533V8W0-F1
#
_entry.id   AF-A0A533V8W0-F1
#
_cell.length_a   1.000
_cell.length_b   1.000
_cell.length_c   1.000
_cell.angle_alpha   90.00
_cell.angle_beta   90.00
_cell.angle_gamma   90.00
#
_symmetry.space_group_name_H-M   'P 1'
#
loop_
_entity.id
_entity.type
_entity.pdbx_description
1 polymer ?
#
loop_
_entity_poly.entity_id
_entity_poly.type
_entity_poly.pdbx_seq_one_letter_code
_entity_poly.pdbx_strand_id
1 'polypeptide(L)'
;MGIELRFAPGKSSLCHIPIPTPVIMDDKRAKVKAPYLLFNVKEGQGQIKNIHVYDGPFRFQTFDNLSLKGKHDDNVDNVNTISLTNFHEVIYGMSISFYFTAPTGIDSPIPPPLLTITTAGADFLL
;
A
#
# COMPACT_ATOMS: atom_id res chain seq x y z
N MET A 1 -0.09 -16.47 -2.11
CA MET A 1 1.32 -16.40 -2.53
C MET A 1 1.61 -14.93 -2.77
N GLY A 2 2.66 -14.36 -2.16
CA GLY A 2 2.95 -12.92 -2.21
C GLY A 2 4.45 -12.67 -2.07
N ILE A 3 4.88 -11.41 -2.05
CA ILE A 3 6.26 -11.00 -1.81
C ILE A 3 6.49 -10.83 -0.31
N GLU A 4 7.57 -11.43 0.18
CA GLU A 4 8.07 -11.24 1.55
C GLU A 4 9.16 -10.16 1.56
N LEU A 5 8.92 -9.07 2.28
CA LEU A 5 9.88 -7.99 2.51
C LEU A 5 10.42 -8.08 3.94
N ARG A 6 11.74 -8.21 4.09
CA ARG A 6 12.42 -8.25 5.38
C ARG A 6 13.16 -6.95 5.63
N PHE A 7 13.01 -6.42 6.83
CA PHE A 7 13.60 -5.14 7.23
C PHE A 7 14.62 -5.32 8.33
N ALA A 8 15.59 -4.42 8.42
CA ALA A 8 16.45 -4.34 9.58
C ALA A 8 15.66 -3.76 10.78
N PRO A 9 15.79 -4.34 11.99
CA PRO A 9 15.22 -3.78 13.21
C PRO A 9 15.52 -2.28 13.39
N GLY A 10 14.51 -1.52 13.82
CA GLY A 10 14.61 -0.08 14.04
C GLY A 10 14.82 0.75 12.78
N LYS A 11 14.76 0.15 11.59
CA LYS A 11 14.78 0.86 10.31
C LYS A 11 13.37 1.00 9.77
N SER A 12 13.23 1.99 8.91
CA SER A 12 12.02 2.20 8.13
C SER A 12 12.39 2.25 6.66
N SER A 13 11.42 2.00 5.80
CA SER A 13 11.64 2.01 4.35
C SER A 13 10.40 2.49 3.63
N LEU A 14 10.63 3.23 2.55
CA LEU A 14 9.62 3.60 1.58
C LEU A 14 9.65 2.58 0.45
N CYS A 15 8.49 2.00 0.16
CA CYS A 15 8.32 1.04 -0.92
C CYS A 15 7.30 1.60 -1.92
N HIS A 16 7.50 1.30 -3.21
CA HIS A 16 6.64 1.73 -4.31
C HIS A 16 6.16 0.51 -5.09
N ILE A 17 4.85 0.41 -5.33
CA ILE A 17 4.25 -0.66 -6.13
C ILE A 17 3.38 -0.03 -7.23
N PRO A 18 3.71 -0.26 -8.51
CA PRO A 18 2.85 0.16 -9.61
C PRO A 18 1.55 -0.66 -9.59
N ILE A 19 0.41 0.00 -9.82
CA ILE A 19 -0.85 -0.68 -10.06
C ILE A 19 -1.00 -0.82 -11.58
N PRO A 20 -1.05 -2.05 -12.12
CA PRO A 20 -1.33 -2.26 -13.54
C PRO A 20 -2.71 -1.67 -13.87
N THR A 21 -2.73 -0.53 -14.55
CA THR A 21 -3.94 0.26 -14.76
C THR A 21 -4.08 0.63 -16.23
N PRO A 22 -5.17 0.23 -16.92
CA PRO A 22 -5.46 0.77 -18.24
C PRO A 22 -5.83 2.25 -18.08
N VAL A 23 -5.10 3.13 -18.77
CA VAL A 23 -5.37 4.58 -18.75
C VAL A 23 -6.64 4.91 -19.55
N ILE A 24 -6.85 4.20 -20.66
CA ILE A 24 -8.00 4.35 -21.55
C ILE A 24 -8.70 2.98 -21.67
N MET A 25 -10.01 2.98 -21.47
CA MET A 25 -10.91 1.85 -21.73
C MET A 25 -12.13 2.39 -22.48
N ASP A 26 -12.53 1.74 -23.58
CA ASP A 26 -13.67 2.15 -24.42
C ASP A 26 -13.63 3.63 -24.81
N ASP A 27 -12.47 4.10 -25.29
CA ASP A 27 -12.19 5.49 -25.68
C ASP A 27 -12.43 6.55 -24.59
N LYS A 28 -12.52 6.13 -23.32
CA LYS A 28 -12.66 6.98 -22.15
C LYS A 28 -11.53 6.75 -21.16
N ARG A 29 -11.20 7.79 -20.39
CA ARG A 29 -10.23 7.65 -19.30
C ARG A 29 -10.86 6.89 -18.13
N ALA A 30 -10.13 5.89 -17.63
CA ALA A 30 -10.58 5.13 -16.47
C ALA A 30 -10.62 6.03 -15.24
N LYS A 31 -11.66 5.88 -14.41
CA LYS A 31 -11.75 6.58 -13.12
C LYS A 31 -11.53 5.61 -11.98
N VAL A 32 -10.55 5.87 -11.14
CA VAL A 32 -10.31 5.04 -9.95
C VAL A 32 -11.26 5.45 -8.84
N LYS A 33 -11.91 4.45 -8.24
CA LYS A 33 -12.80 4.58 -7.10
C LYS A 33 -12.07 4.31 -5.79
N ALA A 34 -11.36 3.18 -5.73
CA ALA A 34 -10.77 2.70 -4.48
C ALA A 34 -9.50 1.88 -4.78
N PRO A 35 -8.30 2.46 -4.64
CA PRO A 35 -7.06 1.71 -4.60
C PRO A 35 -7.00 0.83 -3.34
N TYR A 36 -6.31 -0.30 -3.41
CA TYR A 36 -6.11 -1.19 -2.26
C TYR A 36 -4.72 -1.82 -2.27
N LEU A 37 -4.22 -2.17 -1.09
CA LEU A 37 -2.94 -2.84 -0.87
C LEU A 37 -3.14 -4.04 0.05
N LEU A 38 -3.13 -5.26 -0.47
CA LEU A 38 -3.26 -6.46 0.35
C LEU A 38 -1.93 -6.78 1.04
N PHE A 39 -1.94 -6.73 2.37
CA PHE A 39 -0.74 -6.88 3.19
C PHE A 39 -0.97 -7.74 4.42
N ASN A 40 0.12 -8.28 4.97
CA ASN A 40 0.12 -8.95 6.26
C ASN A 40 1.34 -8.55 7.07
N VAL A 41 1.07 -8.03 8.26
CA VAL A 41 2.08 -7.69 9.27
C VAL A 41 1.69 -8.41 10.55
N LYS A 42 2.44 -9.46 10.90
CA LYS A 42 2.22 -10.19 12.14
C LYS A 42 2.51 -9.30 13.35
N GLU A 43 1.92 -9.65 14.49
CA GLU A 43 2.16 -8.94 15.73
C GLU A 43 3.66 -8.85 16.06
N GLY A 44 4.08 -7.68 16.53
CA GLY A 44 5.49 -7.41 16.83
C GLY A 44 6.42 -7.32 15.62
N GLN A 45 5.92 -7.30 14.37
CA GLN A 45 6.74 -7.15 13.16
C GLN A 45 6.78 -5.70 12.64
N GLY A 46 6.05 -4.77 13.24
CA GLY A 46 6.03 -3.36 12.82
C GLY A 46 4.66 -2.96 12.30
N GLN A 47 4.64 -1.99 11.40
CA GLN A 47 3.42 -1.39 10.90
C GLN A 47 3.67 -0.52 9.66
N ILE A 48 2.64 -0.38 8.84
CA ILE A 48 2.60 0.65 7.79
C ILE A 48 2.11 1.95 8.43
N LYS A 49 2.91 3.01 8.25
CA LYS A 49 2.65 4.34 8.81
C LYS A 49 2.06 5.32 7.83
N ASN A 50 2.47 5.24 6.57
CA ASN A 50 1.98 6.14 5.54
C ASN A 50 1.60 5.35 4.29
N ILE A 51 0.57 5.80 3.61
CA ILE A 51 0.19 5.35 2.27
C ILE A 51 -0.04 6.58 1.41
N HIS A 52 0.67 6.65 0.28
CA HIS A 52 0.55 7.72 -0.70
C HIS A 52 0.18 7.12 -2.06
N VAL A 53 -0.78 7.72 -2.74
CA VAL A 53 -1.25 7.29 -4.07
C VAL A 53 -0.79 8.30 -5.12
N TYR A 54 -0.25 7.78 -6.21
CA TYR A 54 0.30 8.57 -7.30
C TYR A 54 -0.36 8.22 -8.63
N ASP A 55 -0.43 9.20 -9.51
CA ASP A 55 -0.70 9.07 -10.93
C ASP A 55 0.48 9.69 -11.71
N GLY A 56 1.36 8.83 -12.24
CA GLY A 56 2.67 9.23 -12.72
C GLY A 56 3.47 9.98 -11.63
N PRO A 57 3.97 11.21 -11.91
CA PRO A 57 4.71 12.00 -10.92
C PRO A 57 3.81 12.68 -9.88
N PHE A 58 2.49 12.70 -10.08
CA PHE A 58 1.59 13.49 -9.24
C PHE A 58 1.07 12.65 -8.07
N ARG A 59 1.43 13.07 -6.84
CA ARG A 59 0.87 12.51 -5.61
C ARG A 59 -0.47 13.19 -5.30
N PHE A 60 -1.57 12.51 -5.59
CA PHE A 60 -2.90 13.12 -5.47
C PHE A 60 -3.60 12.81 -4.14
N GLN A 61 -3.18 11.77 -3.42
CA GLN A 61 -3.78 11.42 -2.13
C GLN A 61 -2.72 10.90 -1.16
N THR A 62 -2.81 11.35 0.11
CA THR A 62 -1.91 10.93 1.20
C THR A 62 -2.71 10.51 2.43
N PHE A 63 -2.19 9.50 3.11
CA PHE A 63 -2.66 9.01 4.39
C PHE A 63 -1.44 8.83 5.28
N ASP A 64 -1.32 9.69 6.29
CA ASP A 64 -0.18 9.72 7.19
C ASP A 64 -0.62 9.35 8.61
N ASN A 65 0.34 9.05 9.48
CA ASN A 65 0.10 8.70 10.89
C ASN A 65 -0.79 7.47 11.10
N LEU A 66 -0.73 6.52 10.16
CA LEU A 66 -1.43 5.25 10.25
C LEU A 66 -0.75 4.31 11.26
N SER A 67 -1.41 3.20 11.53
CA SER A 67 -0.94 2.14 12.42
C SER A 67 -1.40 0.79 11.88
N LEU A 68 -1.24 0.58 10.56
CA LEU A 68 -1.80 -0.60 9.90
C LEU A 68 -0.94 -1.82 10.16
N LYS A 69 -1.59 -2.89 10.61
CA LYS A 69 -1.01 -4.18 10.96
C LYS A 69 -2.09 -5.26 10.89
N GLY A 70 -1.71 -6.52 11.05
CA GLY A 70 -2.64 -7.64 10.99
C GLY A 70 -2.67 -8.30 9.62
N LYS A 71 -3.62 -9.23 9.45
CA LYS A 71 -3.77 -10.06 8.26
C LYS A 71 -4.85 -9.48 7.36
N HIS A 72 -4.43 -8.77 6.32
CA HIS A 72 -5.28 -8.12 5.31
C HIS A 72 -4.85 -8.53 3.88
N ASP A 73 -4.32 -9.75 3.74
CA ASP A 73 -3.71 -10.29 2.53
C ASP A 73 -4.61 -11.24 1.73
N ASP A 74 -5.76 -11.63 2.30
CA ASP A 74 -6.69 -12.62 1.69
C ASP A 74 -7.86 -11.97 0.93
N ASN A 75 -8.35 -10.81 1.38
CA ASN A 75 -9.52 -10.13 0.81
C ASN A 75 -9.39 -8.62 0.91
N VAL A 76 -10.09 -7.89 0.04
CA VAL A 76 -10.26 -6.44 0.16
C VAL A 76 -11.20 -6.12 1.32
N ASP A 77 -10.80 -5.21 2.20
CA ASP A 77 -11.53 -4.75 3.38
C ASP A 77 -11.26 -3.26 3.68
N ASN A 78 -11.88 -2.74 4.73
CA ASN A 78 -11.80 -1.32 5.08
C ASN A 78 -10.40 -0.85 5.55
N VAL A 79 -9.49 -1.78 5.88
CA VAL A 79 -8.14 -1.45 6.38
C VAL A 79 -7.14 -1.42 5.23
N ASN A 80 -7.29 -2.31 4.25
CA ASN A 80 -6.43 -2.34 3.06
C ASN A 80 -6.97 -1.51 1.88
N THR A 81 -8.19 -0.98 1.99
CA THR A 81 -8.79 -0.09 0.99
C THR A 81 -8.49 1.37 1.30
N ILE A 82 -8.14 2.11 0.26
CA ILE A 82 -7.80 3.52 0.31
C ILE A 82 -9.01 4.32 -0.17
N SER A 83 -9.76 4.90 0.77
CA SER A 83 -10.93 5.72 0.46
C SER A 83 -10.53 7.06 -0.15
N LEU A 84 -10.74 7.22 -1.45
CA LEU A 84 -10.51 8.48 -2.14
C LEU A 84 -11.61 9.49 -1.81
N THR A 85 -11.23 10.76 -1.61
CA THR A 85 -12.20 11.85 -1.38
C THR A 85 -13.12 12.06 -2.59
N ASN A 86 -12.56 11.94 -3.80
CA ASN A 86 -13.25 12.00 -5.07
C ASN A 86 -12.69 10.91 -5.98
N PHE A 87 -13.47 10.46 -6.97
CA PHE A 87 -12.92 9.61 -8.01
C PHE A 87 -11.85 10.37 -8.79
N HIS A 88 -10.74 9.69 -9.07
CA HIS A 88 -9.61 10.29 -9.79
C HIS A 88 -9.57 9.71 -11.21
N GLU A 89 -9.49 10.59 -12.21
CA GLU A 89 -9.31 10.18 -13.59
C GLU A 89 -7.84 9.85 -13.85
N VAL A 90 -7.56 8.63 -14.32
CA VAL A 90 -6.18 8.18 -14.53
C VAL A 90 -5.60 8.84 -15.78
N ILE A 91 -4.49 9.55 -15.60
CA ILE A 91 -3.82 10.32 -16.65
C ILE A 91 -2.63 9.56 -17.22
N TYR A 92 -1.75 9.05 -16.36
CA TYR A 92 -0.46 8.45 -16.74
C TYR A 92 -0.33 6.99 -16.29
N GLY A 93 -0.82 6.67 -15.09
CA GLY A 93 -0.72 5.34 -14.51
C GLY A 93 -0.54 5.39 -13.00
N MET A 94 -1.16 4.45 -12.31
CA MET A 94 -1.31 4.50 -10.86
C MET A 94 -0.17 3.78 -10.13
N SER A 95 0.21 4.28 -8.96
CA SER A 95 1.04 3.53 -8.01
C SER A 95 0.68 3.83 -6.56
N ILE A 96 0.93 2.86 -5.70
CA ILE A 96 0.85 3.00 -4.24
C ILE A 96 2.26 3.00 -3.69
N SER A 97 2.54 3.98 -2.85
CA SER A 97 3.75 4.04 -2.04
C SER A 97 3.36 3.86 -0.59
N PHE A 98 4.10 3.05 0.15
CA PHE A 98 3.86 2.87 1.57
C PHE A 98 5.16 2.95 2.37
N TYR A 99 5.04 3.51 3.57
CA TYR A 99 6.14 3.64 4.51
C TYR A 99 5.98 2.61 5.62
N PHE A 100 6.89 1.64 5.68
CA PHE A 100 6.91 0.62 6.72
C PHE A 100 7.94 0.96 7.79
N THR A 101 7.57 0.79 9.06
CA THR A 101 8.46 1.00 10.21
C THR A 101 8.63 -0.31 10.96
N ALA A 102 9.86 -0.81 10.97
CA ALA A 102 10.23 -1.99 11.74
C ALA A 102 10.34 -1.65 13.24
N PRO A 103 9.94 -2.57 14.14
CA PRO A 103 10.11 -2.41 15.58
C PRO A 103 11.57 -2.28 15.96
N THR A 104 11.82 -1.61 17.08
CA THR A 104 13.11 -1.58 17.79
C THR A 104 13.08 -2.60 18.91
N GLY A 105 14.01 -3.56 18.92
CA GLY A 105 14.29 -4.35 20.12
C GLY A 105 15.11 -3.50 21.09
N ILE A 106 14.74 -3.51 22.38
CA ILE A 106 15.49 -2.81 23.43
C ILE A 106 16.47 -3.79 24.09
N ASP A 107 15.96 -4.95 24.55
CA ASP A 107 16.73 -5.86 25.42
C ASP A 107 16.99 -7.26 24.82
N SER A 108 16.62 -7.51 23.57
CA SER A 108 16.88 -8.80 22.91
C SER A 108 17.01 -8.64 21.39
N PRO A 109 17.87 -9.43 20.74
CA PRO A 109 17.90 -9.51 19.28
C PRO A 109 16.51 -9.91 18.77
N ILE A 110 15.85 -9.01 18.05
CA ILE A 110 14.61 -9.32 17.36
C ILE A 110 14.92 -9.83 15.95
N PRO A 111 14.25 -10.88 15.47
CA PRO A 111 14.43 -11.34 14.09
C PRO A 111 14.05 -10.23 13.10
N PRO A 112 14.64 -10.21 11.88
CA PRO A 112 14.32 -9.25 10.84
C PRO A 112 12.80 -9.19 10.60
N PRO A 113 12.16 -8.02 10.81
CA PRO A 113 10.73 -7.95 10.72
C PRO A 113 10.22 -8.19 9.30
N LEU A 114 9.12 -8.92 9.20
CA LEU A 114 8.54 -9.39 7.95
C LEU A 114 7.22 -8.66 7.65
N LEU A 115 7.15 -8.10 6.44
CA LEU A 115 5.92 -7.65 5.79
C LEU A 115 5.66 -8.55 4.59
N THR A 116 4.44 -9.07 4.46
CA THR A 116 4.02 -9.75 3.23
C THR A 116 3.12 -8.81 2.44
N ILE A 117 3.38 -8.66 1.15
CA ILE A 117 2.50 -7.97 0.21
C ILE A 117 2.01 -8.98 -0.82
N THR A 118 0.70 -9.14 -0.94
CA THR A 118 0.12 -10.07 -1.92
C THR A 118 -0.22 -9.35 -3.22
N THR A 119 -0.82 -8.17 -3.15
CA THR A 119 -1.19 -7.39 -4.34
C THR A 119 -1.39 -5.91 -4.02
N ALA A 120 -1.24 -5.07 -5.04
CA ALA A 120 -1.74 -3.71 -5.05
C ALA A 120 -2.65 -3.56 -6.27
N GLY A 121 -3.85 -3.01 -6.07
CA GLY A 121 -4.87 -2.94 -7.09
C GLY A 121 -5.76 -1.72 -6.91
N ALA A 122 -6.80 -1.65 -7.73
CA ALA A 122 -7.80 -0.60 -7.63
C ALA A 122 -9.11 -1.03 -8.29
N ASP A 123 -10.21 -0.52 -7.74
CA ASP A 123 -11.52 -0.58 -8.39
C ASP A 123 -11.69 0.61 -9.34
N PHE A 124 -12.17 0.33 -10.55
CA PHE A 124 -12.38 1.32 -11.60
C PHE A 124 -13.85 1.46 -11.97
N LEU A 125 -14.22 2.67 -12.37
CA LEU A 125 -15.50 3.00 -13.00
C LEU A 125 -15.25 3.25 -14.50
N LEU A 126 -16.14 2.71 -15.32
CA LEU A 126 -16.23 2.91 -16.77
C LEU A 126 -17.26 3.99 -17.12
#